data_AF-A0A226N0T3-F1
#
_entry.id   AF-A0A226N0T3-F1
#
_cell.length_a   1.000
_cell.length_b   1.000
_cell.length_c   1.000
_cell.angle_alpha   90.00
_cell.angle_beta   90.00
_cell.angle_gamma   90.00
#
_symmetry.space_group_name_H-M   'P 1'
#
loop_
_entity.id
_entity.type
_entity.pdbx_description
1 polymer ?
#
loop_
_entity_poly.entity_id
_entity_poly.type
_entity_poly.pdbx_seq_one_letter_code
_entity_poly.pdbx_strand_id
1 'polypeptide(L)'
;MLNPSSKLKGEKDWQKFEVARRLKDVVHKIRAQYQADWKSKEIRKRQRAVALYFIDKLALRAGNEKEEGETADTVGCCSLRVEHIKLHSKLDGQEHVVEFDFLGKDSIRYYNKVSVEKPVFKNLQLFMKNKDPGDDLFDRLTTVVLNKHLQKLMNGLTAKVFRTYNASITLQEQLKALTNPEDSVAEKLLSYNRANRAVAILCNHQRSTPKTFEKSMQNLQTKIDAKKEQLEKAQQELEEAEDELKDTRDAKAEANVQKKKKLLERLKEQLAKLNVQATDKEENKQIALGTSKLNYLDPRISIAWCKKFGVPIEKIFNKTQREKFAWAIDMTDEDFEF
;
A
#
# COMPACT_ATOMS: atom_id res chain seq x y z
N MET A 1 19.43 -20.74 7.49
CA MET A 1 18.07 -20.23 7.80
C MET A 1 17.04 -21.07 7.05
N LEU A 2 15.92 -21.46 7.66
CA LEU A 2 14.87 -22.27 7.02
C LEU A 2 14.13 -21.50 5.91
N ASN A 3 13.65 -22.23 4.89
CA ASN A 3 12.82 -21.70 3.81
C ASN A 3 11.55 -21.02 4.36
N PRO A 4 11.09 -19.87 3.81
CA PRO A 4 9.82 -19.23 4.17
C PRO A 4 8.59 -20.16 4.20
N SER A 5 8.55 -21.23 3.40
CA SER A 5 7.46 -22.23 3.42
C SER A 5 7.53 -23.24 4.57
N SER A 6 8.60 -23.22 5.37
CA SER A 6 8.72 -24.10 6.53
C SER A 6 7.67 -23.78 7.58
N LYS A 7 7.13 -24.83 8.24
CA LYS A 7 6.11 -24.73 9.30
C LYS A 7 6.46 -23.65 10.35
N LEU A 8 7.69 -23.66 10.86
CA LEU A 8 8.15 -22.70 11.86
C LEU A 8 8.14 -21.24 11.37
N LYS A 9 8.43 -21.00 10.08
CA LYS A 9 8.37 -19.66 9.49
C LYS A 9 6.92 -19.23 9.24
N GLY A 10 6.08 -20.14 8.75
CA GLY A 10 4.65 -19.93 8.58
C GLY A 10 3.95 -19.57 9.89
N GLU A 11 4.18 -20.33 10.96
CA GLU A 11 3.61 -20.06 12.30
C GLU A 11 4.00 -18.69 12.84
N LYS A 12 5.26 -18.28 12.70
CA LYS A 12 5.71 -16.95 13.12
C LYS A 12 5.09 -15.83 12.27
N ASP A 13 4.90 -16.06 10.97
CA ASP A 13 4.28 -15.09 10.08
C ASP A 13 2.78 -14.94 10.38
N TRP A 14 2.08 -16.05 10.64
CA TRP A 14 0.70 -16.06 11.11
C TRP A 14 0.56 -15.32 12.45
N GLN A 15 1.37 -15.67 13.46
CA GLN A 15 1.35 -14.99 14.77
C GLN A 15 1.59 -13.48 14.66
N LYS A 16 2.48 -13.05 13.76
CA LYS A 16 2.72 -11.62 13.49
C LYS A 16 1.42 -10.92 13.06
N PHE A 17 0.62 -11.54 12.20
CA PHE A 17 -0.66 -10.97 11.78
C PHE A 17 -1.73 -11.06 12.88
N GLU A 18 -1.77 -12.14 13.68
CA GLU A 18 -2.67 -12.22 14.83
C GLU A 18 -2.40 -11.16 15.89
N VAL A 19 -1.12 -10.81 16.13
CA VAL A 19 -0.76 -9.67 17.00
C VAL A 19 -1.28 -8.35 16.40
N ALA A 20 -1.21 -8.19 15.08
CA ALA A 20 -1.74 -6.99 14.42
C ALA A 20 -3.27 -6.92 14.45
N ARG A 21 -3.98 -8.05 14.38
CA ARG A 21 -5.44 -8.12 14.56
C ARG A 21 -5.85 -7.77 15.99
N ARG A 22 -5.17 -8.32 17.01
CA ARG A 22 -5.41 -7.91 18.41
C ARG A 22 -5.17 -6.41 18.65
N LEU A 23 -4.26 -5.78 17.90
CA LEU A 23 -4.10 -4.33 17.95
C LEU A 23 -5.37 -3.62 17.45
N LYS A 24 -6.06 -4.10 16.41
CA LYS A 24 -7.34 -3.53 15.89
C LYS A 24 -8.34 -3.34 17.03
N ASP A 25 -8.48 -4.33 17.91
CA ASP A 25 -9.46 -4.31 19.00
C ASP A 25 -9.18 -3.26 20.08
N VAL A 26 -7.92 -2.85 20.25
CA VAL A 26 -7.50 -1.94 21.33
C VAL A 26 -6.89 -0.63 20.83
N VAL A 27 -6.70 -0.46 19.52
CA VAL A 27 -6.01 0.70 18.94
C VAL A 27 -6.69 2.02 19.32
N HIS A 28 -8.02 2.04 19.41
CA HIS A 28 -8.78 3.22 19.81
C HIS A 28 -8.46 3.66 21.25
N LYS A 29 -8.26 2.71 22.18
CA LYS A 29 -7.85 3.00 23.58
C LYS A 29 -6.43 3.56 23.62
N ILE A 30 -5.52 2.98 22.82
CA ILE A 30 -4.13 3.46 22.72
C ILE A 30 -4.10 4.88 22.13
N ARG A 31 -4.92 5.15 21.12
CA ARG A 31 -5.08 6.49 20.51
C ARG A 31 -5.55 7.52 21.51
N ALA A 32 -6.63 7.22 22.24
CA ALA A 32 -7.13 8.09 23.30
C ALA A 32 -6.05 8.36 24.37
N GLN A 33 -5.28 7.34 24.77
CA GLN A 33 -4.23 7.50 25.76
C GLN A 33 -3.09 8.40 25.27
N TYR A 34 -2.56 8.20 24.06
CA TYR A 34 -1.46 9.05 23.58
C TYR A 34 -1.95 10.49 23.34
N GLN A 35 -3.21 10.68 22.94
CA GLN A 35 -3.79 12.01 22.78
C GLN A 35 -3.89 12.76 24.11
N ALA A 36 -4.24 12.06 25.19
CA ALA A 36 -4.20 12.61 26.54
C ALA A 36 -2.75 12.93 27.00
N ASP A 37 -1.81 12.03 26.70
CA ASP A 37 -0.40 12.17 27.09
C ASP A 37 0.30 13.39 26.44
N TRP A 38 -0.22 13.93 25.33
CA TRP A 38 0.29 15.18 24.74
C TRP A 38 0.21 16.38 25.69
N LYS A 39 -0.69 16.33 26.68
CA LYS A 39 -0.88 17.38 27.69
C LYS A 39 -0.22 17.04 29.04
N SER A 40 0.47 15.91 29.14
CA SER A 40 1.15 15.48 30.38
C SER A 40 2.09 16.55 30.93
N LYS A 41 2.29 16.62 32.26
CA LYS A 41 3.32 17.50 32.85
C LYS A 41 4.75 17.00 32.56
N GLU A 42 4.91 15.71 32.30
CA GLU A 42 6.21 15.10 32.02
C GLU A 42 6.55 15.15 30.52
N ILE A 43 7.65 15.82 30.16
CA ILE A 43 8.11 15.95 28.77
C ILE A 43 8.36 14.58 28.10
N ARG A 44 8.88 13.60 28.84
CA ARG A 44 9.13 12.23 28.36
C ARG A 44 7.84 11.55 27.88
N LYS A 45 6.72 11.76 28.57
CA LYS A 45 5.41 11.22 28.16
C LYS A 45 4.93 11.90 26.88
N ARG A 46 5.11 13.22 26.76
CA ARG A 46 4.74 13.95 25.54
C ARG A 46 5.54 13.49 24.33
N GLN A 47 6.87 13.38 24.44
CA GLN A 47 7.73 12.89 23.36
C GLN A 47 7.33 11.48 22.91
N ARG A 48 7.16 10.55 23.86
CA ARG A 48 6.67 9.20 23.58
C ARG A 48 5.32 9.21 22.85
N ALA A 49 4.39 10.04 23.29
CA ALA A 49 3.05 10.13 22.71
C ALA A 49 3.05 10.73 21.29
N VAL A 50 3.90 11.73 21.03
CA VAL A 50 4.07 12.30 19.68
C VAL A 50 4.77 11.31 18.74
N ALA A 51 5.82 10.62 19.21
CA ALA A 51 6.47 9.57 18.42
C ALA A 51 5.51 8.40 18.11
N LEU A 52 4.70 7.99 19.08
CA LEU A 52 3.67 6.97 18.84
C LEU A 52 2.61 7.43 17.83
N TYR A 53 2.21 8.70 17.87
CA TYR A 53 1.33 9.30 16.86
C TYR A 53 1.95 9.26 15.46
N PHE A 54 3.24 9.56 15.29
CA PHE A 54 3.92 9.44 13.99
C PHE A 54 3.99 8.00 13.48
N ILE A 55 4.28 7.04 14.36
CA ILE A 55 4.27 5.61 13.99
C ILE A 55 2.86 5.14 13.59
N ASP A 56 1.83 5.57 14.32
CA ASP A 56 0.43 5.21 14.05
C ASP A 56 -0.12 5.88 12.79
N LYS A 57 0.11 7.18 12.57
CA LYS A 57 -0.49 7.91 11.44
C LYS A 57 0.31 7.85 10.15
N LEU A 58 1.64 7.87 10.26
CA LEU A 58 2.54 7.97 9.10
C LEU A 58 3.26 6.64 8.82
N ALA A 59 2.97 5.60 9.59
CA ALA A 59 3.59 4.28 9.48
C ALA A 59 5.13 4.31 9.50
N LEU A 60 5.72 5.28 10.22
CA LEU A 60 7.16 5.38 10.37
C LEU A 60 7.74 4.15 11.07
N ARG A 61 8.96 3.77 10.70
CA ARG A 61 9.72 2.75 11.43
C ARG A 61 10.18 3.33 12.77
N ALA A 62 10.40 2.47 13.76
CA ALA A 62 10.80 2.90 15.11
C ALA A 62 12.13 3.70 15.12
N GLY A 63 13.13 3.30 14.32
CA GLY A 63 14.44 3.96 14.24
C GLY A 63 15.33 3.61 15.44
N ASN A 64 16.08 2.52 15.33
CA ASN A 64 17.10 2.20 16.34
C ASN A 64 18.32 3.09 16.12
N GLU A 65 18.97 3.50 17.21
CA GLU A 65 20.28 4.12 17.18
C GLU A 65 21.28 3.20 16.47
N LYS A 66 22.20 3.81 15.73
CA LYS A 66 23.29 3.15 15.02
C LYS A 66 24.59 3.85 15.39
N GLU A 67 25.69 3.12 15.36
CA GLU A 67 27.01 3.71 15.59
C GLU A 67 27.38 4.63 14.42
N GLU A 68 27.83 5.84 14.75
CA GLU A 68 28.24 6.87 13.79
C GLU A 68 29.46 6.38 12.99
N GLY A 69 29.42 6.55 11.68
CA GLY A 69 30.53 6.17 10.78
C GLY A 69 30.52 4.71 10.31
N GLU A 70 29.77 3.81 10.94
CA GLU A 70 29.70 2.40 10.52
C GLU A 70 28.62 2.11 9.47
N THR A 71 27.55 2.91 9.48
CA THR A 71 26.41 2.70 8.58
C THR A 71 25.97 3.99 7.92
N ALA A 72 25.26 3.88 6.79
CA ALA A 72 24.66 5.04 6.15
C ALA A 72 23.74 5.79 7.13
N ASP A 73 23.90 7.11 7.21
CA ASP A 73 23.09 7.99 8.06
C ASP A 73 21.62 7.92 7.62
N THR A 74 20.87 7.15 8.40
CA THR A 74 19.48 6.82 8.11
C THR A 74 18.73 6.72 9.41
N VAL A 75 17.58 7.38 9.47
CA VAL A 75 16.83 7.57 10.70
C VAL A 75 15.43 6.92 10.63
N GLY A 76 14.86 6.67 11.80
CA GLY A 76 13.43 6.39 11.96
C GLY A 76 12.83 7.28 13.03
N CYS A 77 11.60 7.01 13.44
CA CYS A 77 10.82 7.92 14.27
C CYS A 77 11.50 8.35 15.57
N CYS A 78 12.10 7.43 16.32
CA CYS A 78 12.72 7.74 17.62
C CYS A 78 14.10 8.40 17.47
N SER A 79 14.74 8.25 16.31
CA SER A 79 16.07 8.79 16.01
C SER A 79 16.01 9.98 15.04
N LEU A 80 14.84 10.65 14.94
CA LEU A 80 14.72 11.87 14.15
C LEU A 80 15.49 12.98 14.86
N ARG A 81 16.36 13.66 14.11
CA ARG A 81 16.98 14.94 14.49
C ARG A 81 16.13 16.16 14.12
N VAL A 82 16.45 17.32 14.70
CA VAL A 82 15.76 18.60 14.46
C VAL A 82 15.75 18.99 12.98
N GLU A 83 16.85 18.78 12.26
CA GLU A 83 16.99 19.13 10.83
C GLU A 83 16.01 18.40 9.89
N HIS A 84 15.48 17.26 10.31
CA HIS A 84 14.61 16.42 9.49
C HIS A 84 13.17 16.89 9.42
N ILE A 85 12.79 17.88 10.23
CA ILE A 85 11.45 18.45 10.23
C ILE A 85 11.46 19.97 10.13
N LYS A 86 10.50 20.52 9.40
CA LYS A 86 10.20 21.95 9.36
C LYS A 86 8.75 22.17 9.78
N LEU A 87 8.55 23.13 10.67
CA LEU A 87 7.23 23.46 11.20
C LEU A 87 6.68 24.70 10.50
N HIS A 88 5.53 24.52 9.84
CA HIS A 88 4.83 25.60 9.15
C HIS A 88 3.49 25.84 9.83
N SER A 89 3.29 27.03 10.41
CA SER A 89 2.01 27.38 11.05
C SER A 89 0.84 27.29 10.07
N LYS A 90 1.07 27.68 8.81
CA LYS A 90 0.15 27.53 7.68
C LYS A 90 0.95 27.25 6.41
N LEU A 91 0.55 26.25 5.63
CA LEU A 91 1.16 25.92 4.34
C LEU A 91 0.10 25.28 3.43
N ASP A 92 0.04 25.67 2.16
CA ASP A 92 -0.88 25.10 1.16
C ASP A 92 -2.36 25.09 1.62
N GLY A 93 -2.77 26.14 2.35
CA GLY A 93 -4.12 26.28 2.91
C GLY A 93 -4.41 25.45 4.16
N GLN A 94 -3.47 24.63 4.62
CA GLN A 94 -3.59 23.81 5.83
C GLN A 94 -2.90 24.46 7.03
N GLU A 95 -3.45 24.25 8.23
CA GLU A 95 -2.82 24.70 9.48
C GLU A 95 -1.93 23.61 10.07
N HIS A 96 -0.94 24.02 10.86
CA HIS A 96 -0.10 23.13 11.66
C HIS A 96 0.59 22.04 10.83
N VAL A 97 1.27 22.45 9.76
CA VAL A 97 1.90 21.53 8.81
C VAL A 97 3.32 21.20 9.27
N VAL A 98 3.62 19.90 9.33
CA VAL A 98 4.96 19.37 9.54
C VAL A 98 5.48 18.85 8.21
N GLU A 99 6.55 19.46 7.72
CA GLU A 99 7.30 18.98 6.57
C GLU A 99 8.42 18.06 7.06
N PHE A 100 8.37 16.80 6.66
CA PHE A 100 9.39 15.80 6.93
C PHE A 100 10.30 15.65 5.71
N ASP A 101 11.61 15.60 5.95
CA ASP A 101 12.61 15.30 4.91
C ASP A 101 13.82 14.59 5.52
N PHE A 102 13.90 13.27 5.32
CA PHE A 102 15.00 12.47 5.85
C PHE A 102 15.24 11.19 5.04
N LEU A 103 16.40 10.57 5.24
CA LEU A 103 16.71 9.26 4.66
C LEU A 103 16.33 8.15 5.64
N GLY A 104 15.41 7.27 5.21
CA GLY A 104 14.99 6.10 5.98
C GLY A 104 15.82 4.85 5.68
N LYS A 105 15.26 3.68 6.03
CA LYS A 105 15.86 2.37 5.70
C LYS A 105 16.24 2.30 4.21
N ASP A 106 17.42 1.73 3.92
CA ASP A 106 17.96 1.57 2.56
C ASP A 106 18.21 2.93 1.86
N SER A 107 18.40 4.00 2.63
CA SER A 107 18.58 5.39 2.17
C SER A 107 17.46 5.91 1.27
N ILE A 108 16.24 5.37 1.42
CA ILE A 108 15.07 5.87 0.72
C ILE A 108 14.59 7.14 1.40
N ARG A 109 14.55 8.25 0.66
CA ARG A 109 14.03 9.54 1.13
C ARG A 109 12.56 9.41 1.53
N TYR A 110 12.23 9.90 2.71
CA TYR A 110 10.87 10.15 3.15
C TYR A 110 10.65 11.66 3.09
N TYR A 111 9.83 12.10 2.14
CA TYR A 111 9.40 13.48 2.02
C TYR A 111 7.88 13.53 2.15
N ASN A 112 7.36 14.29 3.11
CA ASN A 112 5.92 14.42 3.31
C ASN A 112 5.58 15.73 4.01
N LYS A 113 4.51 16.39 3.58
CA LYS A 113 3.92 17.54 4.27
C LYS A 113 2.58 17.10 4.85
N VAL A 114 2.45 17.11 6.17
CA VAL A 114 1.24 16.62 6.84
C VAL A 114 0.74 17.63 7.86
N SER A 115 -0.54 17.98 7.77
CA SER A 115 -1.23 18.72 8.82
C SER A 115 -1.40 17.82 10.04
N VAL A 116 -0.97 18.29 11.21
CA VAL A 116 -1.06 17.56 12.47
C VAL A 116 -1.96 18.29 13.46
N GLU A 117 -2.39 17.56 14.50
CA GLU A 117 -3.19 18.17 15.56
C GLU A 117 -2.40 19.29 16.28
N LYS A 118 -3.09 20.38 16.65
CA LYS A 118 -2.50 21.55 17.32
C LYS A 118 -1.61 21.20 18.54
N PRO A 119 -1.98 20.26 19.43
CA PRO A 119 -1.12 19.86 20.54
C PRO A 119 0.20 19.21 20.08
N VAL A 120 0.17 18.45 18.98
CA VAL A 120 1.37 17.83 18.39
C VAL A 120 2.30 18.92 17.87
N PHE A 121 1.78 19.85 17.07
CA PHE A 121 2.57 20.97 16.53
C PHE A 121 3.25 21.78 17.63
N LYS A 122 2.50 22.18 18.67
CA LYS A 122 3.04 22.92 19.83
C LYS A 122 4.11 22.12 20.59
N ASN A 123 3.92 20.81 20.73
CA ASN A 123 4.91 19.96 21.37
C ASN A 123 6.20 19.85 20.54
N LEU A 124 6.11 19.77 19.21
CA LEU A 124 7.29 19.78 18.34
C LEU A 124 8.08 21.09 18.47
N GLN A 125 7.39 22.24 18.51
CA GLN A 125 8.05 23.53 18.78
C GLN A 125 8.83 23.51 20.10
N LEU A 126 8.26 22.89 21.15
CA LEU A 126 8.93 22.75 22.43
C LEU A 126 10.12 21.77 22.36
N PHE A 127 9.99 20.67 21.61
CA PHE A 127 11.05 19.66 21.48
C PHE A 127 12.26 20.16 20.70
N MET A 128 12.09 21.15 19.83
CA MET A 128 13.15 21.79 19.03
C MET A 128 13.78 23.00 19.74
N LYS A 129 13.24 23.46 20.87
CA LYS A 129 13.71 24.67 21.55
C LYS A 129 15.09 24.43 22.17
N ASN A 130 16.02 25.37 21.95
CA ASN A 130 17.40 25.33 22.45
C ASN A 130 18.18 24.08 22.00
N LYS A 131 17.96 23.65 20.76
CA LYS A 131 18.65 22.52 20.13
C LYS A 131 19.26 22.94 18.80
N ASP A 132 20.40 22.34 18.48
CA ASP A 132 21.07 22.47 17.20
C ASP A 132 20.42 21.54 16.15
N PRO A 133 20.63 21.79 14.83
CA PRO A 133 20.01 20.97 13.78
C PRO A 133 20.31 19.46 13.89
N GLY A 134 21.51 19.11 14.36
CA GLY A 134 21.96 17.72 14.54
C GLY A 134 21.45 17.05 15.82
N ASP A 135 20.82 17.78 16.74
CA ASP A 135 20.33 17.19 17.99
C ASP A 135 19.08 16.33 17.75
N ASP A 136 18.91 15.30 18.59
CA ASP A 136 17.72 14.46 18.58
C ASP A 136 16.46 15.27 18.90
N LEU A 137 15.45 15.13 18.04
CA LEU A 137 14.11 15.69 18.27
C LEU A 137 13.49 15.11 19.54
N PHE A 138 13.70 13.82 19.80
CA PHE A 138 13.16 13.09 20.95
C PHE A 138 14.25 12.68 21.96
N ASP A 139 14.93 13.67 22.55
CA ASP A 139 16.08 13.51 23.47
C ASP A 139 15.83 12.64 24.72
N ARG A 140 14.57 12.35 25.09
CA ARG A 140 14.24 11.49 26.24
C ARG A 140 13.54 10.19 25.84
N LEU A 141 13.64 9.80 24.58
CA LEU A 141 12.98 8.63 24.02
C LEU A 141 13.97 7.75 23.25
N THR A 142 13.91 6.44 23.50
CA THR A 142 14.56 5.43 22.66
C THR A 142 13.56 4.36 22.25
N THR A 143 13.89 3.55 21.25
CA THR A 143 13.01 2.44 20.81
C THR A 143 12.77 1.40 21.90
N VAL A 144 13.74 1.19 22.79
CA VAL A 144 13.61 0.31 23.96
C VAL A 144 12.55 0.84 24.91
N VAL A 145 12.60 2.14 25.23
CA VAL A 145 11.62 2.80 26.11
C VAL A 145 10.23 2.77 25.48
N LEU A 146 10.13 3.05 24.18
CA LEU A 146 8.85 3.01 23.45
C LEU A 146 8.24 1.60 23.48
N ASN A 147 9.01 0.57 23.10
CA ASN A 147 8.50 -0.81 23.07
C ASN A 147 8.15 -1.32 24.47
N LYS A 148 8.92 -0.96 25.50
CA LYS A 148 8.57 -1.30 26.90
C LYS A 148 7.23 -0.69 27.32
N HIS A 149 6.90 0.51 26.85
CA HIS A 149 5.57 1.09 27.08
C HIS A 149 4.49 0.34 26.28
N LEU A 150 4.72 0.05 25.01
CA LEU A 150 3.77 -0.66 24.15
C LEU A 150 3.42 -2.06 24.69
N GLN A 151 4.40 -2.81 25.21
CA GLN A 151 4.17 -4.11 25.84
C GLN A 151 3.22 -4.05 27.05
N LYS A 152 3.20 -2.92 27.78
CA LYS A 152 2.24 -2.70 28.87
C LYS A 152 0.82 -2.43 28.38
N LEU A 153 0.68 -1.90 27.16
CA LEU A 153 -0.63 -1.61 26.56
C LEU A 153 -1.25 -2.86 25.95
N MET A 154 -0.43 -3.74 25.36
CA MET A 154 -0.86 -5.03 24.83
C MET A 154 0.33 -5.99 24.75
N ASN A 155 0.14 -7.21 25.27
CA ASN A 155 1.18 -8.25 25.23
C ASN A 155 1.61 -8.55 23.77
N GLY A 156 2.91 -8.50 23.50
CA GLY A 156 3.48 -8.69 22.17
C GLY A 156 3.49 -7.44 21.29
N LEU A 157 2.94 -6.31 21.75
CA LEU A 157 2.91 -5.07 20.98
C LEU A 157 4.29 -4.42 20.90
N THR A 158 4.69 -4.09 19.67
CA THR A 158 5.91 -3.34 19.36
C THR A 158 5.62 -2.32 18.27
N ALA A 159 6.49 -1.34 18.09
CA ALA A 159 6.31 -0.29 17.09
C ALA A 159 6.11 -0.85 15.67
N LYS A 160 6.76 -1.97 15.33
CA LYS A 160 6.59 -2.64 14.02
C LYS A 160 5.16 -3.16 13.77
N VAL A 161 4.41 -3.49 14.83
CA VAL A 161 3.05 -4.05 14.71
C VAL A 161 2.10 -3.01 14.13
N PHE A 162 2.24 -1.73 14.50
CA PHE A 162 1.43 -0.64 13.92
C PHE A 162 1.55 -0.58 12.40
N ARG A 163 2.76 -0.78 11.87
CA ARG A 163 2.97 -0.77 10.42
C ARG A 163 2.33 -1.97 9.73
N THR A 164 2.34 -3.16 10.34
CA THR A 164 1.61 -4.34 9.82
C THR A 164 0.10 -4.13 9.90
N TYR A 165 -0.40 -3.61 11.03
CA TYR A 165 -1.81 -3.28 11.24
C TYR A 165 -2.31 -2.26 10.22
N ASN A 166 -1.66 -1.10 10.12
CA ASN A 166 -2.03 -0.03 9.20
C ASN A 166 -1.97 -0.50 7.74
N ALA A 167 -0.95 -1.27 7.36
CA ALA A 167 -0.85 -1.80 6.00
C ALA A 167 -2.00 -2.78 5.68
N SER A 168 -2.29 -3.71 6.59
CA SER A 168 -3.33 -4.73 6.39
C SER A 168 -4.73 -4.11 6.38
N ILE A 169 -5.05 -3.25 7.34
CA ILE A 169 -6.37 -2.60 7.39
C ILE A 169 -6.59 -1.68 6.18
N THR A 170 -5.55 -0.94 5.75
CA THR A 170 -5.64 -0.10 4.54
C THR A 170 -5.91 -0.95 3.30
N LEU A 171 -5.25 -2.11 3.14
CA LEU A 171 -5.53 -2.99 2.02
C LEU A 171 -7.01 -3.43 2.02
N GLN A 172 -7.52 -3.90 3.17
CA GLN A 172 -8.89 -4.38 3.26
C GLN A 172 -9.91 -3.28 2.96
N GLU A 173 -9.73 -2.09 3.53
CA GLU A 173 -10.59 -0.93 3.29
C GLU A 173 -10.55 -0.48 1.83
N GLN A 174 -9.36 -0.42 1.22
CA GLN A 174 -9.21 -0.02 -0.18
C GLN A 174 -9.77 -1.08 -1.13
N LEU A 175 -9.59 -2.37 -0.87
CA LEU A 175 -10.22 -3.43 -1.67
C LEU A 175 -11.74 -3.34 -1.59
N LYS A 176 -12.30 -3.05 -0.41
CA LYS A 176 -13.74 -2.84 -0.23
C LYS A 176 -14.25 -1.61 -0.98
N ALA A 177 -13.47 -0.54 -1.03
CA ALA A 177 -13.85 0.72 -1.69
C ALA A 177 -13.68 0.70 -3.22
N LEU A 178 -12.66 -0.01 -3.73
CA LEU A 178 -12.26 0.05 -5.15
C LEU A 178 -12.75 -1.13 -6.00
N THR A 179 -13.17 -2.23 -5.39
CA THR A 179 -13.58 -3.42 -6.16
C THR A 179 -15.05 -3.32 -6.53
N ASN A 180 -15.35 -3.32 -7.83
CA ASN A 180 -16.71 -3.48 -8.34
C ASN A 180 -16.97 -4.97 -8.68
N PRO A 181 -18.06 -5.58 -8.17
CA PRO A 181 -18.40 -6.97 -8.46
C PRO A 181 -18.58 -7.29 -9.94
N GLU A 182 -19.06 -6.34 -10.74
CA GLU A 182 -19.36 -6.52 -12.17
C GLU A 182 -18.14 -6.39 -13.08
N ASP A 183 -17.01 -5.94 -12.53
CA ASP A 183 -15.78 -5.73 -13.29
C ASP A 183 -15.23 -7.06 -13.85
N SER A 184 -14.55 -6.98 -14.99
CA SER A 184 -13.76 -8.10 -15.50
C SER A 184 -12.63 -8.46 -14.53
N VAL A 185 -12.07 -9.67 -14.68
CA VAL A 185 -10.89 -10.09 -13.89
C VAL A 185 -9.71 -9.11 -14.06
N ALA A 186 -9.54 -8.52 -15.25
CA ALA A 186 -8.47 -7.56 -15.49
C ALA A 186 -8.66 -6.27 -14.69
N GLU A 187 -9.88 -5.72 -14.67
CA GLU A 187 -10.22 -4.51 -13.92
C GLU A 187 -10.15 -4.75 -12.41
N LYS A 188 -10.64 -5.90 -11.93
CA LYS A 188 -10.47 -6.29 -10.51
C LYS A 188 -8.99 -6.35 -10.09
N LEU A 189 -8.10 -6.84 -10.96
CA LEU A 189 -6.65 -6.84 -10.70
C LEU A 189 -6.08 -5.41 -10.63
N LEU A 190 -6.58 -4.48 -11.43
CA LEU A 190 -6.21 -3.07 -11.33
C LEU A 190 -6.63 -2.48 -9.99
N SER A 191 -7.87 -2.75 -9.55
CA SER A 191 -8.36 -2.31 -8.23
C SER A 191 -7.51 -2.90 -7.10
N TYR A 192 -7.13 -4.18 -7.18
CA TYR A 192 -6.21 -4.79 -6.23
C TYR A 192 -4.84 -4.09 -6.19
N ASN A 193 -4.26 -3.80 -7.36
CA ASN A 193 -2.96 -3.15 -7.44
C ASN A 193 -3.02 -1.70 -6.93
N ARG A 194 -4.11 -0.97 -7.19
CA ARG A 194 -4.36 0.36 -6.62
C ARG A 194 -4.49 0.31 -5.09
N ALA A 195 -5.20 -0.67 -4.55
CA ALA A 195 -5.28 -0.88 -3.10
C ALA A 195 -3.89 -1.16 -2.48
N ASN A 196 -3.10 -2.04 -3.10
CA ASN A 196 -1.73 -2.28 -2.64
C ASN A 196 -0.80 -1.08 -2.86
N ARG A 197 -1.02 -0.26 -3.89
CA ARG A 197 -0.29 0.98 -4.14
C ARG A 197 -0.51 1.99 -3.01
N ALA A 198 -1.75 2.15 -2.54
CA ALA A 198 -2.05 2.98 -1.37
C ALA A 198 -1.26 2.53 -0.14
N VAL A 199 -1.18 1.22 0.10
CA VAL A 199 -0.35 0.66 1.19
C VAL A 199 1.14 0.92 1.00
N ALA A 200 1.65 0.75 -0.23
CA ALA A 200 3.04 0.99 -0.55
C ALA A 200 3.43 2.47 -0.35
N ILE A 201 2.54 3.40 -0.72
CA ILE A 201 2.70 4.84 -0.46
C ILE A 201 2.74 5.10 1.05
N LEU A 202 1.78 4.58 1.81
CA LEU A 202 1.75 4.70 3.28
C LEU A 202 3.05 4.19 3.92
N CYS A 203 3.59 3.08 3.42
CA CYS A 203 4.82 2.46 3.95
C CYS A 203 6.14 3.05 3.37
N ASN A 204 6.04 4.08 2.53
CA ASN A 204 7.13 4.67 1.76
C ASN A 204 7.97 3.62 0.97
N HIS A 205 7.31 2.68 0.31
CA HIS A 205 7.95 1.68 -0.56
C HIS A 205 8.14 2.26 -1.97
N GLN A 206 9.15 3.11 -2.10
CA GLN A 206 9.51 3.73 -3.37
C GLN A 206 10.55 2.92 -4.13
N ARG A 207 10.63 3.14 -5.44
CA ARG A 207 11.72 2.70 -6.31
C ARG A 207 12.01 3.75 -7.36
N SER A 208 13.23 3.76 -7.88
CA SER A 208 13.53 4.52 -9.10
C SER A 208 12.75 3.95 -10.29
N THR A 209 12.41 4.84 -11.23
CA THR A 209 11.81 4.43 -12.50
C THR A 209 12.78 3.48 -13.22
N PRO A 210 12.34 2.27 -13.63
CA PRO A 210 13.22 1.34 -14.33
C PRO A 210 13.77 1.95 -15.64
N LYS A 211 15.05 1.72 -15.95
CA LYS A 211 15.67 2.23 -17.19
C LYS A 211 14.95 1.81 -18.48
N THR A 212 14.28 0.65 -18.44
CA THR A 212 13.53 0.10 -19.59
C THR A 212 12.06 0.51 -19.62
N PHE A 213 11.63 1.39 -18.70
CA PHE A 213 10.23 1.76 -18.53
C PHE A 213 9.64 2.38 -19.79
N GLU A 214 10.27 3.45 -20.32
CA GLU A 214 9.79 4.19 -21.50
C GLU A 214 9.63 3.29 -22.72
N LYS A 215 10.70 2.54 -23.07
CA LYS A 215 10.65 1.57 -24.18
C LYS A 215 9.52 0.56 -24.00
N SER A 216 9.29 0.11 -22.77
CA SER A 216 8.27 -0.88 -22.50
C SER A 216 6.84 -0.29 -22.47
N MET A 217 6.69 1.01 -22.18
CA MET A 217 5.43 1.75 -22.34
C MET A 217 5.13 2.02 -23.82
N GLN A 218 6.13 2.45 -24.60
CA GLN A 218 5.99 2.64 -26.05
C GLN A 218 5.54 1.34 -26.74
N ASN A 219 6.20 0.22 -26.44
CA ASN A 219 5.80 -1.09 -26.99
C ASN A 219 4.36 -1.49 -26.62
N LEU A 220 3.86 -1.06 -25.46
CA LEU A 220 2.49 -1.33 -25.04
C LEU A 220 1.51 -0.40 -25.77
N GLN A 221 1.87 0.86 -25.94
CA GLN A 221 1.08 1.84 -26.69
C GLN A 221 0.92 1.42 -28.16
N THR A 222 1.99 0.99 -28.84
CA THR A 222 1.90 0.48 -30.21
C THR A 222 0.94 -0.72 -30.33
N LYS A 223 0.89 -1.60 -29.32
CA LYS A 223 -0.07 -2.71 -29.30
C LYS A 223 -1.51 -2.25 -29.09
N ILE A 224 -1.70 -1.22 -28.26
CA ILE A 224 -3.01 -0.60 -28.03
C ILE A 224 -3.50 0.04 -29.33
N ASP A 225 -2.66 0.81 -30.01
CA ASP A 225 -3.03 1.52 -31.24
C ASP A 225 -3.34 0.53 -32.36
N ALA A 226 -2.51 -0.50 -32.56
CA ALA A 226 -2.80 -1.59 -33.50
C ALA A 226 -4.11 -2.33 -33.16
N LYS A 227 -4.49 -2.42 -31.88
CA LYS A 227 -5.78 -3.01 -31.49
C LYS A 227 -6.97 -2.08 -31.72
N LYS A 228 -6.80 -0.77 -31.57
CA LYS A 228 -7.82 0.22 -31.94
C LYS A 228 -8.12 0.16 -33.43
N GLU A 229 -7.09 0.12 -34.27
CA GLU A 229 -7.27 -0.03 -35.73
C GLU A 229 -8.02 -1.32 -36.11
N GLN A 230 -7.71 -2.44 -35.46
CA GLN A 230 -8.43 -3.70 -35.68
C GLN A 230 -9.89 -3.62 -35.24
N LEU A 231 -10.18 -2.88 -34.16
CA LEU A 231 -11.52 -2.69 -33.63
C LEU A 231 -12.35 -1.79 -34.55
N GLU A 232 -11.77 -0.70 -35.06
CA GLU A 232 -12.41 0.18 -36.04
C GLU A 232 -12.78 -0.59 -37.32
N LYS A 233 -11.85 -1.38 -37.87
CA LYS A 233 -12.14 -2.24 -39.04
C LYS A 233 -13.24 -3.26 -38.75
N ALA A 234 -13.19 -3.92 -37.60
CA ALA A 234 -14.22 -4.89 -37.22
C ALA A 234 -15.60 -4.24 -37.00
N GLN A 235 -15.63 -2.97 -36.60
CA GLN A 235 -16.85 -2.20 -36.43
C GLN A 235 -17.45 -1.81 -37.80
N GLN A 236 -16.62 -1.38 -38.75
CA GLN A 236 -17.05 -1.14 -40.14
C GLN A 236 -17.59 -2.41 -40.80
N GLU A 237 -16.85 -3.53 -40.70
CA GLU A 237 -17.29 -4.83 -41.24
C GLU A 237 -18.59 -5.36 -40.59
N LEU A 238 -18.88 -4.94 -39.35
CA LEU A 238 -20.14 -5.29 -38.69
C LEU A 238 -21.29 -4.45 -39.24
N GLU A 239 -21.08 -3.14 -39.44
CA GLU A 239 -22.07 -2.23 -40.01
C GLU A 239 -22.46 -2.68 -41.43
N GLU A 240 -21.47 -2.99 -42.27
CA GLU A 240 -21.70 -3.54 -43.62
C GLU A 240 -22.52 -4.84 -43.60
N ALA A 241 -22.21 -5.75 -42.66
CA ALA A 241 -22.94 -7.00 -42.51
C ALA A 241 -24.38 -6.80 -42.00
N GLU A 242 -24.61 -5.79 -41.14
CA GLU A 242 -25.94 -5.43 -40.67
C GLU A 242 -26.80 -4.81 -41.78
N ASP A 243 -26.18 -4.04 -42.68
CA ASP A 243 -26.85 -3.52 -43.87
C ASP A 243 -27.17 -4.63 -44.89
N GLU A 244 -26.24 -5.55 -45.17
CA GLU A 244 -26.49 -6.73 -46.02
C GLU A 244 -27.66 -7.58 -45.48
N LEU A 245 -27.77 -7.72 -44.16
CA LEU A 245 -28.88 -8.44 -43.53
C LEU A 245 -30.22 -7.73 -43.72
N LYS A 246 -30.27 -6.39 -43.72
CA LYS A 246 -31.51 -5.64 -43.98
C LYS A 246 -32.03 -5.90 -45.40
N ASP A 247 -31.13 -6.02 -46.36
CA ASP A 247 -31.41 -6.22 -47.78
C ASP A 247 -31.79 -7.69 -48.08
N THR A 248 -31.00 -8.65 -47.61
CA THR A 248 -31.15 -10.07 -47.95
C THR A 248 -32.13 -10.82 -47.05
N ARG A 249 -32.16 -10.48 -45.75
CA ARG A 249 -32.99 -11.11 -44.71
C ARG A 249 -32.89 -12.65 -44.65
N ASP A 250 -31.73 -13.19 -45.01
CA ASP A 250 -31.51 -14.63 -45.00
C ASP A 250 -30.71 -15.09 -43.76
N ALA A 251 -30.80 -16.39 -43.48
CA ALA A 251 -30.14 -17.00 -42.32
C ALA A 251 -28.59 -16.95 -42.40
N LYS A 252 -28.02 -16.79 -43.59
CA LYS A 252 -26.57 -16.73 -43.79
C LYS A 252 -26.03 -15.34 -43.43
N ALA A 253 -26.72 -14.28 -43.82
CA ALA A 253 -26.43 -12.91 -43.42
C ALA A 253 -26.58 -12.74 -41.90
N GLU A 254 -27.61 -13.34 -41.29
CA GLU A 254 -27.80 -13.30 -39.84
C GLU A 254 -26.64 -13.98 -39.09
N ALA A 255 -26.21 -15.16 -39.57
CA ALA A 255 -25.04 -15.85 -39.01
C ALA A 255 -23.74 -15.03 -39.17
N ASN A 256 -23.58 -14.29 -40.27
CA ASN A 256 -22.42 -13.42 -40.50
C ASN A 256 -22.38 -12.25 -39.50
N VAL A 257 -23.50 -11.56 -39.29
CA VAL A 257 -23.63 -10.50 -38.28
C VAL A 257 -23.28 -11.03 -36.89
N GLN A 258 -23.82 -12.18 -36.50
CA GLN A 258 -23.51 -12.78 -35.20
C GLN A 258 -22.02 -13.10 -35.02
N LYS A 259 -21.36 -13.57 -36.09
CA LYS A 259 -19.92 -13.84 -36.08
C LYS A 259 -19.11 -12.53 -35.91
N LYS A 260 -19.48 -11.47 -36.62
CA LYS A 260 -18.82 -10.16 -36.54
C LYS A 260 -19.04 -9.49 -35.17
N LYS A 261 -20.24 -9.56 -34.60
CA LYS A 261 -20.54 -9.11 -33.23
C LYS A 261 -19.64 -9.78 -32.20
N LYS A 262 -19.54 -11.12 -32.24
CA LYS A 262 -18.65 -11.88 -31.35
C LYS A 262 -17.17 -11.50 -31.52
N LEU A 263 -16.73 -11.24 -32.75
CA LEU A 263 -15.37 -10.77 -33.01
C LEU A 263 -15.11 -9.39 -32.39
N LEU A 264 -16.05 -8.45 -32.59
CA LEU A 264 -15.95 -7.09 -32.06
C LEU A 264 -15.87 -7.09 -30.53
N GLU A 265 -16.74 -7.85 -29.85
CA GLU A 265 -16.71 -7.97 -28.39
C GLU A 265 -15.38 -8.55 -27.89
N ARG A 266 -14.85 -9.59 -28.54
CA ARG A 266 -13.52 -10.14 -28.22
C ARG A 266 -12.40 -9.10 -28.39
N LEU A 267 -12.48 -8.25 -29.42
CA LEU A 267 -11.50 -7.18 -29.64
C LEU A 267 -11.60 -6.09 -28.57
N LYS A 268 -12.82 -5.70 -28.18
CA LYS A 268 -13.06 -4.76 -27.08
C LYS A 268 -12.46 -5.26 -25.78
N GLU A 269 -12.70 -6.53 -25.41
CA GLU A 269 -12.12 -7.14 -24.21
C GLU A 269 -10.58 -7.14 -24.22
N GLN A 270 -9.98 -7.48 -25.38
CA GLN A 270 -8.53 -7.47 -25.54
C GLN A 270 -7.94 -6.05 -25.40
N LEU A 271 -8.60 -5.05 -25.98
CA LEU A 271 -8.20 -3.65 -25.88
C LEU A 271 -8.34 -3.14 -24.43
N ALA A 272 -9.45 -3.44 -23.76
CA ALA A 272 -9.66 -3.09 -22.36
C ALA A 272 -8.55 -3.65 -21.47
N LYS A 273 -8.17 -4.92 -21.67
CA LYS A 273 -7.06 -5.55 -20.94
C LYS A 273 -5.71 -4.86 -21.17
N LEU A 274 -5.41 -4.44 -22.40
CA LEU A 274 -4.18 -3.71 -22.72
C LEU A 274 -4.15 -2.33 -22.07
N ASN A 275 -5.28 -1.61 -22.10
CA ASN A 275 -5.42 -0.31 -21.46
C ASN A 275 -5.23 -0.42 -19.94
N VAL A 276 -5.88 -1.40 -19.30
CA VAL A 276 -5.69 -1.70 -17.87
C VAL A 276 -4.22 -1.97 -17.55
N GLN A 277 -3.53 -2.77 -18.36
CA GLN A 277 -2.11 -3.06 -18.18
C GLN A 277 -1.24 -1.79 -18.30
N ALA A 278 -1.57 -0.88 -19.21
CA ALA A 278 -0.85 0.37 -19.38
C ALA A 278 -1.05 1.30 -18.18
N THR A 279 -2.29 1.44 -17.71
CA THR A 279 -2.63 2.20 -16.51
C THR A 279 -1.90 1.65 -15.29
N ASP A 280 -1.98 0.35 -15.03
CA ASP A 280 -1.31 -0.29 -13.88
C ASP A 280 0.21 -0.04 -13.88
N LYS A 281 0.82 -0.08 -15.06
CA LYS A 281 2.25 0.12 -15.23
C LYS A 281 2.68 1.57 -14.99
N GLU A 282 1.94 2.53 -15.53
CA GLU A 282 2.20 3.96 -15.36
C GLU A 282 2.02 4.37 -13.89
N GLU A 283 0.93 3.93 -13.28
CA GLU A 283 0.63 4.19 -11.87
C GLU A 283 1.73 3.65 -10.93
N ASN A 284 2.32 2.50 -11.25
CA ASN A 284 3.33 1.84 -10.40
C ASN A 284 4.79 2.14 -10.82
N LYS A 285 5.06 3.13 -11.68
CA LYS A 285 6.40 3.39 -12.20
C LYS A 285 7.46 3.61 -11.10
N GLN A 286 7.09 4.31 -10.04
CA GLN A 286 7.97 4.68 -8.90
C GLN A 286 7.62 3.95 -7.60
N ILE A 287 6.70 2.97 -7.63
CA ILE A 287 6.19 2.30 -6.43
C ILE A 287 6.57 0.82 -6.42
N ALA A 288 7.04 0.33 -5.27
CA ALA A 288 7.49 -1.04 -5.07
C ALA A 288 6.45 -1.89 -4.30
N LEU A 289 5.52 -2.50 -5.03
CA LEU A 289 4.40 -3.28 -4.46
C LEU A 289 4.80 -4.62 -3.81
N GLY A 290 5.98 -5.15 -4.10
CA GLY A 290 6.38 -6.49 -3.65
C GLY A 290 6.65 -6.55 -2.14
N THR A 291 7.22 -5.48 -1.58
CA THR A 291 7.63 -5.43 -0.17
C THR A 291 6.43 -5.40 0.77
N SER A 292 5.42 -4.59 0.48
CA SER A 292 4.14 -4.55 1.21
C SER A 292 3.46 -5.91 1.16
N LYS A 293 3.25 -6.43 -0.06
CA LYS A 293 2.57 -7.71 -0.34
C LYS A 293 3.16 -8.90 0.41
N LEU A 294 4.47 -8.98 0.52
CA LEU A 294 5.12 -10.14 1.14
C LEU A 294 5.20 -10.07 2.67
N ASN A 295 5.26 -8.88 3.25
CA ASN A 295 5.73 -8.72 4.64
C ASN A 295 4.75 -8.00 5.55
N TYR A 296 3.89 -7.14 5.00
CA TYR A 296 3.05 -6.22 5.79
C TYR A 296 1.56 -6.45 5.59
N LEU A 297 1.15 -7.12 4.51
CA LEU A 297 -0.23 -7.46 4.21
C LEU A 297 -0.55 -8.86 4.72
N ASP A 298 -1.61 -9.00 5.52
CA ASP A 298 -2.13 -10.32 5.89
C ASP A 298 -2.61 -11.03 4.60
N PRO A 299 -1.99 -12.16 4.20
CA PRO A 299 -2.32 -12.83 2.95
C PRO A 299 -3.78 -13.29 2.89
N ARG A 300 -4.42 -13.49 4.05
CA ARG A 300 -5.82 -13.91 4.15
C ARG A 300 -6.78 -12.87 3.58
N ILE A 301 -6.45 -11.57 3.67
CA ILE A 301 -7.22 -10.50 3.04
C ILE A 301 -7.27 -10.71 1.52
N SER A 302 -6.10 -10.95 0.90
CA SER A 302 -6.00 -11.19 -0.54
C SER A 302 -6.67 -12.48 -0.96
N ILE A 303 -6.58 -13.54 -0.15
CA ILE A 303 -7.17 -14.85 -0.43
C ILE A 303 -8.70 -14.78 -0.35
N ALA A 304 -9.24 -14.15 0.69
CA ALA A 304 -10.67 -13.94 0.85
C ALA A 304 -11.24 -13.12 -0.32
N TRP A 305 -10.55 -12.06 -0.72
CA TRP A 305 -10.89 -11.27 -1.90
C TRP A 305 -10.87 -12.11 -3.20
N CYS A 306 -9.85 -12.97 -3.38
CA CYS A 306 -9.78 -13.87 -4.54
C CYS A 306 -10.97 -14.84 -4.59
N LYS A 307 -11.31 -15.46 -3.45
CA LYS A 307 -12.46 -16.36 -3.33
C LYS A 307 -13.77 -15.63 -3.64
N LYS A 308 -14.00 -14.50 -2.96
CA LYS A 308 -15.22 -13.69 -3.07
C LYS A 308 -15.54 -13.20 -4.49
N PHE A 309 -14.51 -12.86 -5.27
CA PHE A 309 -14.70 -12.29 -6.61
C PHE A 309 -14.30 -13.25 -7.75
N GLY A 310 -14.05 -14.53 -7.44
CA GLY A 310 -13.67 -15.54 -8.43
C GLY A 310 -12.36 -15.21 -9.17
N VAL A 311 -11.45 -14.46 -8.54
CA VAL A 311 -10.15 -14.11 -9.14
C VAL A 311 -9.14 -15.23 -8.84
N PRO A 312 -8.52 -15.85 -9.86
CA PRO A 312 -7.57 -16.92 -9.61
C PRO A 312 -6.37 -16.44 -8.80
N ILE A 313 -6.06 -17.15 -7.71
CA ILE A 313 -5.04 -16.73 -6.75
C ILE A 313 -3.65 -16.59 -7.38
N GLU A 314 -3.36 -17.34 -8.45
CA GLU A 314 -2.12 -17.25 -9.19
C GLU A 314 -1.91 -15.92 -9.94
N LYS A 315 -2.99 -15.15 -10.15
CA LYS A 315 -2.90 -13.78 -10.67
C LYS A 315 -2.40 -12.81 -9.61
N ILE A 316 -2.66 -13.11 -8.34
CA ILE A 316 -2.14 -12.34 -7.21
C ILE A 316 -0.78 -12.91 -6.80
N PHE A 317 -0.70 -14.15 -6.35
CA PHE A 317 0.53 -14.73 -5.81
C PHE A 317 1.22 -15.63 -6.83
N ASN A 318 2.50 -15.40 -7.10
CA ASN A 318 3.32 -16.33 -7.90
C ASN A 318 3.57 -17.66 -7.15
N LYS A 319 4.21 -18.63 -7.81
CA LYS A 319 4.44 -19.98 -7.23
C LYS A 319 5.09 -19.93 -5.84
N THR A 320 6.22 -19.24 -5.70
CA THR A 320 6.95 -19.12 -4.42
C THR A 320 6.14 -18.39 -3.35
N GLN A 321 5.33 -17.41 -3.74
CA GLN A 321 4.43 -16.71 -2.81
C GLN A 321 3.32 -17.62 -2.30
N ARG A 322 2.74 -18.46 -3.18
CA ARG A 322 1.73 -19.46 -2.77
C ARG A 322 2.34 -20.51 -1.83
N GLU A 323 3.57 -20.95 -2.07
CA GLU A 323 4.29 -21.86 -1.16
C GLU A 323 4.53 -21.21 0.22
N LYS A 324 4.89 -19.92 0.27
CA LYS A 324 5.05 -19.18 1.53
C LYS A 324 3.72 -19.06 2.29
N PHE A 325 2.63 -18.80 1.57
CA PHE A 325 1.31 -18.52 2.14
C PHE A 325 0.37 -19.72 2.12
N ALA A 326 0.89 -20.94 1.97
CA ALA A 326 0.08 -22.17 1.96
C ALA A 326 -0.83 -22.25 3.20
N TRP A 327 -0.29 -21.91 4.38
CA TRP A 327 -1.06 -21.86 5.63
C TRP A 327 -2.31 -20.96 5.54
N ALA A 328 -2.22 -19.83 4.84
CA ALA A 328 -3.31 -18.89 4.68
C ALA A 328 -4.30 -19.38 3.61
N ILE A 329 -3.80 -19.99 2.52
CA ILE A 329 -4.63 -20.48 1.41
C ILE A 329 -5.60 -21.56 1.92
N ASP A 330 -5.10 -22.47 2.74
CA ASP A 330 -5.86 -23.62 3.21
C ASP A 330 -6.90 -23.23 4.27
N MET A 331 -6.65 -22.19 5.08
CA MET A 331 -7.46 -21.87 6.26
C MET A 331 -8.45 -20.71 6.10
N THR A 332 -8.43 -19.98 4.97
CA THR A 332 -9.13 -18.70 4.85
C THR A 332 -10.36 -18.80 3.98
N ASP A 333 -11.51 -18.41 4.49
CA ASP A 333 -12.76 -18.31 3.73
C ASP A 333 -12.99 -16.91 3.14
N GLU A 334 -14.00 -16.79 2.28
CA GLU A 334 -14.29 -15.56 1.52
C GLU A 334 -14.80 -14.39 2.37
N ASP A 335 -15.28 -14.70 3.57
CA ASP A 335 -15.82 -13.76 4.56
C ASP A 335 -14.79 -13.27 5.58
N PHE A 336 -13.52 -13.70 5.45
CA PHE A 336 -12.47 -13.30 6.38
C PHE A 336 -12.34 -11.77 6.51
N GLU A 337 -12.34 -11.32 7.75
CA GLU A 337 -12.08 -9.94 8.14
C GLU A 337 -10.86 -9.84 9.06
N PHE A 338 -9.88 -9.03 8.64
CA PHE A 338 -8.68 -8.71 9.42
C PHE A 338 -9.05 -7.83 10.60
#